data_AF-A0A118JQ44-F1
#
_entry.id   AF-A0A118JQ44-F1
#
_cell.length_a   1.000
_cell.length_b   1.000
_cell.length_c   1.000
_cell.angle_alpha   90.00
_cell.angle_beta   90.00
_cell.angle_gamma   90.00
#
_symmetry.space_group_name_H-M   'P 1'
#
loop_
_entity.id
_entity.type
_entity.pdbx_description
1 polymer ?
#
loop_
_entity_poly.entity_id
_entity_poly.type
_entity_poly.pdbx_seq_one_letter_code
_entity_poly.pdbx_strand_id
1 'polypeptide(L)'
;MQIEKRIEKLKKSKANNSQTKVKEEAEKSALERIQQALMDGKPARSVPLTEFEKESMHHLCLLTMKPVVYVANVAESDLAKPESNPHVENVMKLASELQSGLVAISAPVEPELIELPSEEKTEFLTSLGVDESGLGNLIRATYNLLGLRTYFTSGDKKLTHQIGNLYKGSSNGRKRGLILTKLVLAKGDMEKEEEDYE
;
A
#
# COMPACT_ATOMS: atom_id res chain seq x y z
N MET A 1 -17.74 7.74 19.91
CA MET A 1 -16.80 7.41 18.80
C MET A 1 -17.48 7.64 17.43
N GLN A 2 -16.74 7.88 16.33
CA GLN A 2 -17.32 8.10 14.98
C GLN A 2 -18.22 6.93 14.54
N ILE A 3 -17.79 5.70 14.84
CA ILE A 3 -18.49 4.46 14.51
C ILE A 3 -19.84 4.37 15.23
N GLU A 4 -19.88 4.62 16.54
CA GLU A 4 -21.14 4.63 17.32
C GLU A 4 -22.16 5.61 16.74
N LYS A 5 -21.72 6.84 16.44
CA LYS A 5 -22.59 7.86 15.82
C LYS A 5 -23.13 7.40 14.46
N ARG A 6 -22.35 6.64 13.69
CA ARG A 6 -22.79 6.09 12.40
C ARG A 6 -23.77 4.94 12.59
N ILE A 7 -23.49 4.01 13.49
CA ILE A 7 -24.39 2.89 13.82
C ILE A 7 -25.76 3.42 14.30
N GLU A 8 -25.78 4.46 15.16
CA GLU A 8 -27.03 5.08 15.60
C GLU A 8 -27.83 5.72 14.46
N LYS A 9 -27.15 6.37 13.50
CA LYS A 9 -27.79 6.92 12.31
C LYS A 9 -28.37 5.82 11.43
N LEU A 10 -27.63 4.72 11.23
CA LEU A 10 -28.11 3.56 10.47
C LEU A 10 -29.32 2.90 11.14
N LYS A 11 -29.36 2.83 12.48
CA LYS A 11 -30.54 2.33 13.22
C LYS A 11 -31.80 3.18 13.01
N LYS A 12 -31.64 4.49 12.78
CA LYS A 12 -32.74 5.44 12.55
C LYS A 12 -33.06 5.62 11.06
N SER A 13 -32.22 5.10 10.17
CA SER A 13 -32.41 5.23 8.73
C SER A 13 -33.66 4.47 8.29
N LYS A 14 -34.43 5.08 7.39
CA LYS A 14 -35.50 4.41 6.66
C LYS A 14 -35.05 4.35 5.21
N ALA A 15 -34.45 3.23 4.82
CA ALA A 15 -33.96 3.05 3.46
C ALA A 15 -35.09 3.26 2.44
N ASN A 16 -34.84 4.11 1.45
CA ASN A 16 -35.84 4.51 0.45
C ASN A 16 -36.05 3.44 -0.64
N ASN A 17 -35.11 2.50 -0.80
CA ASN A 17 -35.19 1.39 -1.74
C ASN A 17 -34.40 0.16 -1.24
N SER A 18 -34.61 -0.98 -1.89
CA SER A 18 -33.99 -2.27 -1.51
C SER A 18 -32.46 -2.23 -1.57
N GLN A 19 -31.88 -1.57 -2.58
CA GLN A 19 -30.43 -1.49 -2.76
C GLN A 19 -29.74 -0.69 -1.65
N THR A 20 -30.33 0.42 -1.23
CA THR A 20 -29.83 1.23 -0.10
C THR A 20 -29.92 0.44 1.20
N LYS A 21 -31.01 -0.32 1.39
CA LYS A 21 -31.19 -1.17 2.57
C LYS A 21 -30.09 -2.23 2.69
N VAL A 22 -29.79 -2.93 1.60
CA VAL A 22 -28.71 -3.94 1.58
C VAL A 22 -27.35 -3.30 1.90
N LYS A 23 -27.08 -2.11 1.35
CA LYS A 23 -25.83 -1.39 1.61
C LYS A 23 -25.71 -0.95 3.07
N GLU A 24 -26.78 -0.40 3.66
CA GLU A 24 -26.82 0.03 5.06
C GLU A 24 -26.70 -1.17 6.03
N GLU A 25 -27.31 -2.31 5.71
CA GLU A 25 -27.20 -3.54 6.50
C GLU A 25 -25.77 -4.10 6.48
N ALA A 26 -25.13 -4.15 5.31
CA ALA A 26 -23.73 -4.54 5.18
C ALA A 26 -22.79 -3.59 5.93
N GLU A 27 -23.00 -2.27 5.80
CA GLU A 27 -22.23 -1.26 6.53
C GLU A 27 -22.38 -1.44 8.04
N LYS A 28 -23.60 -1.64 8.54
CA LYS A 28 -23.87 -1.84 9.95
C LYS A 28 -23.18 -3.09 10.49
N SER A 29 -23.30 -4.22 9.80
CA SER A 29 -22.66 -5.48 10.21
C SER A 29 -21.13 -5.34 10.28
N ALA A 30 -20.53 -4.68 9.30
CA ALA A 30 -19.10 -4.42 9.28
C ALA A 30 -18.67 -3.49 10.42
N LEU A 31 -19.43 -2.42 10.69
CA LEU A 31 -19.14 -1.48 11.77
C LEU A 31 -19.25 -2.10 13.16
N GLU A 32 -20.17 -3.03 13.39
CA GLU A 32 -20.29 -3.77 14.65
C GLU A 32 -19.05 -4.64 14.89
N ARG A 33 -18.55 -5.34 13.85
CA ARG A 33 -17.31 -6.13 13.93
C ARG A 33 -16.08 -5.25 14.15
N ILE A 34 -15.99 -4.11 13.47
CA ILE A 34 -14.91 -3.13 13.67
C ILE A 34 -14.96 -2.55 15.08
N GLN A 35 -16.15 -2.23 15.60
CA GLN A 35 -16.30 -1.70 16.95
C GLN A 35 -15.73 -2.69 17.98
N GLN A 36 -16.06 -3.98 17.84
CA GLN A 36 -15.53 -5.02 18.71
C GLN A 36 -14.00 -5.10 18.64
N ALA A 37 -13.43 -5.12 17.43
CA ALA A 37 -11.98 -5.14 17.24
C ALA A 37 -11.29 -3.92 17.90
N LEU A 38 -11.87 -2.72 17.76
CA LEU A 38 -11.32 -1.50 18.35
C LEU A 38 -11.40 -1.52 19.88
N MET A 39 -12.45 -2.12 20.47
CA MET A 39 -12.55 -2.31 21.92
C MET A 39 -11.48 -3.27 22.44
N ASP A 40 -11.09 -4.26 21.64
CA ASP A 40 -9.99 -5.18 21.92
C ASP A 40 -8.59 -4.59 21.62
N GLY A 41 -8.51 -3.29 21.28
CA GLY A 41 -7.25 -2.62 20.93
C GLY A 41 -6.69 -2.97 19.55
N LYS A 42 -7.46 -3.68 18.72
CA LYS A 42 -7.06 -4.09 17.36
C LYS A 42 -7.52 -3.05 16.32
N PRO A 43 -6.71 -2.74 15.30
CA PRO A 43 -7.08 -1.76 14.29
C PRO A 43 -8.18 -2.30 13.36
N ALA A 44 -8.98 -1.41 12.78
CA ALA A 44 -10.08 -1.78 11.87
C ALA A 44 -9.62 -2.61 10.66
N ARG A 45 -8.39 -2.41 10.17
CA ARG A 45 -7.81 -3.20 9.08
C ARG A 45 -7.63 -4.68 9.38
N SER A 46 -7.57 -5.07 10.66
CA SER A 46 -7.43 -6.49 11.06
C SER A 46 -8.72 -7.29 10.90
N VAL A 47 -9.86 -6.61 10.69
CA VAL A 47 -11.15 -7.26 10.52
C VAL A 47 -11.28 -7.72 9.07
N PRO A 48 -11.55 -9.01 8.81
CA PRO A 48 -11.77 -9.50 7.45
C PRO A 48 -13.10 -8.95 6.92
N LEU A 49 -13.05 -8.15 5.87
CA LEU A 49 -14.21 -7.52 5.24
C LEU A 49 -14.28 -7.91 3.77
N THR A 50 -15.51 -8.10 3.29
CA THR A 50 -15.76 -8.25 1.85
C THR A 50 -15.54 -6.92 1.12
N GLU A 51 -15.29 -6.97 -0.19
CA GLU A 51 -15.12 -5.74 -0.99
C GLU A 51 -16.37 -4.85 -0.95
N PHE A 52 -17.56 -5.44 -0.90
CA PHE A 52 -18.82 -4.71 -0.76
C PHE A 52 -18.92 -3.95 0.57
N GLU A 53 -18.49 -4.57 1.67
CA GLU A 53 -18.45 -3.91 2.99
C GLU A 53 -17.40 -2.81 3.05
N LYS A 54 -16.23 -3.01 2.44
CA LYS A 54 -15.19 -1.96 2.34
C LYS A 54 -15.71 -0.75 1.56
N GLU A 55 -16.40 -0.99 0.44
CA GLU A 55 -16.98 0.06 -0.39
C GLU A 55 -18.09 0.82 0.34
N SER A 56 -18.94 0.13 1.10
CA SER A 56 -20.01 0.78 1.86
C SER A 56 -19.48 1.75 2.93
N MET A 57 -18.34 1.43 3.54
CA MET A 57 -17.70 2.23 4.59
C MET A 57 -16.64 3.21 4.11
N HIS A 58 -16.27 3.24 2.81
CA HIS A 58 -15.19 4.07 2.29
C HIS A 58 -15.34 5.56 2.67
N HIS A 59 -16.59 6.06 2.74
CA HIS A 59 -16.91 7.43 3.11
C HIS A 59 -16.57 7.82 4.56
N LEU A 60 -16.34 6.85 5.44
CA LEU A 60 -16.01 7.10 6.85
C LEU A 60 -14.53 7.42 7.05
N CYS A 61 -13.65 7.10 6.10
CA CYS A 61 -12.22 7.42 6.15
C CYS A 61 -11.54 7.02 7.49
N LEU A 62 -11.86 5.84 8.02
CA LEU A 62 -11.35 5.38 9.32
C LEU A 62 -9.82 5.33 9.32
N LEU A 63 -9.17 6.02 10.27
CA LEU A 63 -7.71 6.09 10.37
C LEU A 63 -7.08 4.70 10.51
N THR A 64 -7.66 3.84 11.35
CA THR A 64 -7.17 2.48 11.63
C THR A 64 -7.46 1.47 10.51
N MET A 65 -8.18 1.88 9.46
CA MET A 65 -8.37 1.09 8.24
C MET A 65 -7.26 1.33 7.22
N LYS A 66 -6.51 2.44 7.33
CA LYS A 66 -5.42 2.73 6.40
C LYS A 66 -4.33 1.64 6.48
N PRO A 67 -3.76 1.26 5.32
CA PRO A 67 -2.65 0.32 5.31
C PRO A 67 -1.42 0.95 5.97
N VAL A 68 -0.59 0.13 6.62
CA VAL A 68 0.60 0.58 7.37
C VAL A 68 1.80 -0.30 7.02
N VAL A 69 2.97 0.33 6.99
CA VAL A 69 4.28 -0.32 6.94
C VAL A 69 5.03 0.11 8.20
N TYR A 70 5.53 -0.87 8.94
CA TYR A 70 6.43 -0.67 10.05
C TYR A 70 7.84 -0.47 9.53
N VAL A 71 8.54 0.49 10.12
CA VAL A 71 9.93 0.78 9.80
C VAL A 71 10.73 0.50 11.06
N ALA A 72 11.51 -0.59 11.03
CA ALA A 72 12.40 -0.96 12.12
C ALA A 72 13.73 -0.26 11.94
N ASN A 73 14.04 0.68 12.81
CA ASN A 73 15.35 1.32 12.85
C ASN A 73 16.35 0.41 13.58
N VAL A 74 17.35 -0.09 12.88
CA VAL A 74 18.34 -1.06 13.37
C VAL A 74 19.75 -0.48 13.30
N ALA A 75 20.68 -1.08 14.03
CA ALA A 75 22.09 -0.76 13.89
C ALA A 75 22.63 -1.25 12.54
N GLU A 76 23.74 -0.67 12.09
CA GLU A 76 24.43 -1.06 10.86
C GLU A 76 24.80 -2.56 10.84
N SER A 77 25.27 -3.10 11.97
CA SER A 77 25.62 -4.51 12.13
C SER A 77 24.45 -5.47 11.88
N ASP A 78 23.23 -4.98 12.08
CA ASP A 78 22.00 -5.77 12.03
C ASP A 78 21.32 -5.68 10.66
N LEU A 79 21.79 -4.81 9.75
CA LEU A 79 21.19 -4.60 8.43
C LEU A 79 21.23 -5.86 7.55
N ALA A 80 22.30 -6.64 7.62
CA ALA A 80 22.44 -7.87 6.84
C ALA A 80 21.47 -8.97 7.30
N LYS A 81 21.11 -8.98 8.59
CA LYS A 81 20.27 -10.00 9.23
C LYS A 81 19.35 -9.39 10.28
N PRO A 82 18.40 -8.55 9.87
CA PRO A 82 17.56 -7.81 10.81
C PRO A 82 16.70 -8.75 11.65
N GLU A 83 16.33 -9.92 11.14
CA GLU A 83 15.59 -10.96 11.85
C GLU A 83 16.34 -11.57 13.06
N SER A 84 17.66 -11.42 13.11
CA SER A 84 18.46 -11.88 14.26
C SER A 84 18.29 -10.98 15.49
N ASN A 85 17.82 -9.74 15.30
CA ASN A 85 17.58 -8.80 16.38
C ASN A 85 16.21 -9.10 17.05
N PRO A 86 16.18 -9.39 18.37
CA PRO A 86 14.93 -9.71 19.08
C PRO A 86 13.85 -8.63 18.98
N HIS A 87 14.24 -7.36 18.87
CA HIS A 87 13.29 -6.26 18.72
C HIS A 87 12.62 -6.30 17.34
N VAL A 88 13.38 -6.58 16.29
CA VAL A 88 12.84 -6.71 14.93
C VAL A 88 11.94 -7.93 14.83
N GLU A 89 12.30 -9.04 15.45
CA GLU A 89 11.47 -10.24 15.49
C GLU A 89 10.10 -9.96 16.13
N ASN A 90 10.07 -9.20 17.23
CA ASN A 90 8.83 -8.79 17.87
C ASN A 90 7.97 -7.90 16.97
N VAL A 91 8.59 -6.94 16.27
CA VAL A 91 7.88 -6.08 15.31
C VAL A 91 7.39 -6.90 14.11
N MET A 92 8.14 -7.91 13.65
CA MET A 92 7.76 -8.81 12.56
C MET A 92 6.51 -9.63 12.90
N LYS A 93 6.44 -10.15 14.13
CA LYS A 93 5.25 -10.84 14.65
C LYS A 93 4.05 -9.90 14.68
N LEU A 94 4.21 -8.70 15.25
CA LEU A 94 3.15 -7.70 15.31
C LEU A 94 2.68 -7.25 13.91
N ALA A 95 3.62 -7.01 12.99
CA ALA A 95 3.31 -6.60 11.62
C ALA A 95 2.51 -7.69 10.89
N SER A 96 2.88 -8.95 11.09
CA SER A 96 2.18 -10.11 10.51
C SER A 96 0.76 -10.27 11.07
N GLU A 97 0.58 -10.15 12.40
CA GLU A 97 -0.74 -10.17 13.05
C GLU A 97 -1.65 -9.03 12.57
N LEU A 98 -1.07 -7.86 12.30
CA LEU A 98 -1.78 -6.66 11.87
C LEU A 98 -1.83 -6.47 10.35
N GLN A 99 -1.45 -7.50 9.58
CA GLN A 99 -1.41 -7.48 8.10
C GLN A 99 -0.70 -6.24 7.53
N SER A 100 0.44 -5.89 8.12
CA SER A 100 1.23 -4.70 7.82
C SER A 100 2.59 -5.11 7.27
N GLY A 101 3.17 -4.29 6.41
CA GLY A 101 4.54 -4.52 5.93
C GLY A 101 5.57 -4.21 7.02
N LEU A 102 6.80 -4.72 6.86
CA LEU A 102 7.96 -4.39 7.68
C LEU A 102 9.15 -4.09 6.77
N VAL A 103 9.86 -3.01 7.05
CA VAL A 103 11.13 -2.64 6.39
C VAL A 103 12.14 -2.31 7.48
N ALA A 104 13.32 -2.91 7.42
CA ALA A 104 14.43 -2.54 8.28
C ALA A 104 15.26 -1.43 7.60
N ILE A 105 15.61 -0.39 8.35
CA ILE A 105 16.47 0.71 7.90
C ILE A 105 17.48 1.04 9.00
N SER A 106 18.62 1.62 8.63
CA SER A 106 19.57 2.19 9.58
C SER A 106 19.63 3.69 9.37
N ALA A 107 19.03 4.46 10.28
CA ALA A 107 18.97 5.91 10.17
C ALA A 107 20.35 6.60 10.05
N PRO A 108 21.44 6.11 10.67
CA PRO A 108 22.79 6.64 10.44
C PRO A 108 23.36 6.36 9.04
N VAL A 109 23.03 5.22 8.44
CA VAL A 109 23.61 4.76 7.16
C VAL A 109 22.95 5.44 5.96
N GLU A 110 21.65 5.73 6.02
CA GLU A 110 20.91 6.28 4.87
C GLU A 110 21.43 7.67 4.38
N PRO A 111 21.81 8.62 5.25
CA PRO A 111 22.43 9.88 4.82
C PRO A 111 23.76 9.68 4.11
N GLU A 112 24.61 8.78 4.62
CA GLU A 112 25.92 8.48 4.02
C GLU A 112 25.75 7.93 2.60
N LEU A 113 24.76 7.05 2.39
CA LEU A 113 24.39 6.51 1.08
C LEU A 113 23.87 7.55 0.06
N ILE A 114 23.50 8.76 0.50
CA ILE A 114 23.08 9.86 -0.37
C ILE A 114 24.27 10.71 -0.81
N GLU A 115 25.28 10.83 0.04
CA GLU A 115 26.49 11.62 -0.23
C GLU A 115 27.49 10.87 -1.12
N LEU A 116 27.45 9.54 -1.10
CA LEU A 116 28.34 8.70 -1.92
C LEU A 116 27.94 8.70 -3.41
N PRO A 117 28.92 8.70 -4.33
CA PRO A 117 28.68 8.44 -5.74
C PRO A 117 28.18 6.99 -5.96
N SER A 118 27.55 6.73 -7.11
CA SER A 118 26.88 5.45 -7.40
C SER A 118 27.79 4.21 -7.31
N GLU A 119 29.05 4.37 -7.69
CA GLU A 119 30.05 3.30 -7.67
C GLU A 119 30.39 2.93 -6.22
N GLU A 120 30.77 3.92 -5.41
CA GLU A 120 31.09 3.73 -3.98
C GLU A 120 29.89 3.26 -3.16
N LYS A 121 28.68 3.71 -3.51
CA LYS A 121 27.45 3.28 -2.83
C LYS A 121 27.23 1.77 -2.91
N THR A 122 27.51 1.18 -4.07
CA THR A 122 27.31 -0.25 -4.29
C THR A 122 28.33 -1.06 -3.49
N GLU A 123 29.58 -0.59 -3.46
CA GLU A 123 30.65 -1.19 -2.65
C GLU A 123 30.33 -1.11 -1.15
N PHE A 124 29.84 0.04 -0.70
CA PHE A 124 29.46 0.24 0.70
C PHE A 124 28.31 -0.66 1.12
N LEU A 125 27.22 -0.73 0.34
CA LEU A 125 26.10 -1.66 0.59
C LEU A 125 26.56 -3.13 0.64
N THR A 126 27.42 -3.53 -0.29
CA THR A 126 28.00 -4.88 -0.32
C THR A 126 28.82 -5.16 0.95
N SER A 127 29.57 -4.18 1.44
CA SER A 127 30.34 -4.31 2.69
C SER A 127 29.46 -4.49 3.93
N LEU A 128 28.25 -3.91 3.90
CA LEU A 128 27.21 -4.06 4.90
C LEU A 128 26.40 -5.36 4.74
N GLY A 129 26.62 -6.13 3.67
CA GLY A 129 25.90 -7.36 3.39
C GLY A 129 24.45 -7.14 2.93
N VAL A 130 24.14 -5.98 2.35
CA VAL A 130 22.83 -5.65 1.79
C VAL A 130 22.94 -5.27 0.32
N ASP A 131 21.95 -5.67 -0.49
CA ASP A 131 21.96 -5.37 -1.94
C ASP A 131 21.40 -3.98 -2.24
N GLU A 132 20.63 -3.40 -1.31
CA GLU A 132 19.97 -2.11 -1.53
C GLU A 132 19.74 -1.32 -0.23
N SER A 133 19.62 0.00 -0.36
CA SER A 133 19.30 0.88 0.76
C SER A 133 17.91 0.62 1.34
N GLY A 134 17.78 0.85 2.65
CA GLY A 134 16.53 0.75 3.38
C GLY A 134 15.48 1.74 2.87
N LEU A 135 15.89 2.94 2.44
CA LEU A 135 14.98 3.90 1.81
C LEU A 135 14.42 3.40 0.48
N GLY A 136 15.24 2.76 -0.37
CA GLY A 136 14.78 2.16 -1.63
C GLY A 136 13.73 1.07 -1.39
N ASN A 137 14.01 0.21 -0.41
CA ASN A 137 13.06 -0.81 0.07
C ASN A 137 11.76 -0.20 0.60
N LEU A 138 11.83 0.88 1.39
CA LEU A 138 10.66 1.58 1.93
C LEU A 138 9.79 2.18 0.82
N ILE A 139 10.40 2.80 -0.19
CA ILE A 139 9.68 3.38 -1.33
C ILE A 139 8.92 2.27 -2.06
N ARG A 140 9.58 1.17 -2.43
CA ARG A 140 8.92 0.04 -3.08
C ARG A 140 7.80 -0.56 -2.25
N ALA A 141 8.05 -0.78 -0.96
CA ALA A 141 7.03 -1.29 -0.05
C ALA A 141 5.80 -0.38 -0.01
N THR A 142 6.01 0.95 0.01
CA THR A 142 4.93 1.95 0.02
C THR A 142 4.15 1.96 -1.30
N TYR A 143 4.83 1.89 -2.45
CA TYR A 143 4.19 1.79 -3.76
C TYR A 143 3.32 0.54 -3.86
N ASN A 144 3.86 -0.61 -3.45
CA ASN A 144 3.15 -1.88 -3.42
C ASN A 144 1.93 -1.82 -2.47
N LEU A 145 2.10 -1.23 -1.30
CA LEU A 145 1.04 -1.08 -0.29
C LEU A 145 -0.14 -0.23 -0.80
N LEU A 146 0.16 0.86 -1.49
CA LEU A 146 -0.83 1.74 -2.11
C LEU A 146 -1.39 1.16 -3.41
N GLY A 147 -0.87 0.02 -3.86
CA GLY A 147 -1.24 -0.63 -5.12
C GLY A 147 -0.83 0.17 -6.35
N LEU A 148 0.16 1.06 -6.23
CA LEU A 148 0.64 1.93 -7.30
C LEU A 148 1.57 1.17 -8.24
N ARG A 149 1.37 1.34 -9.54
CA ARG A 149 2.25 0.84 -10.60
C ARG A 149 2.77 1.95 -11.48
N THR A 150 4.01 1.79 -11.93
CA THR A 150 4.68 2.65 -12.91
C THR A 150 4.45 2.09 -14.31
N TYR A 151 4.13 2.95 -15.27
CA TYR A 151 4.09 2.62 -16.70
C TYR A 151 4.99 3.57 -17.48
N PHE A 152 5.43 3.14 -18.66
CA PHE A 152 6.32 3.92 -19.52
C PHE A 152 5.64 4.22 -20.86
N THR A 153 5.87 5.41 -21.39
CA THR A 153 5.38 5.81 -22.72
C THR A 153 6.58 6.06 -23.62
N SER A 154 6.66 5.35 -24.74
CA SER A 154 7.71 5.54 -25.74
C SER A 154 7.09 5.99 -27.06
N GLY A 155 7.67 7.01 -27.68
CA GLY A 155 7.32 7.48 -29.02
C GLY A 155 8.57 7.92 -29.77
N ASP A 156 8.51 7.88 -31.11
CA ASP A 156 9.65 7.87 -32.06
C ASP A 156 10.67 9.01 -31.97
N LYS A 157 10.50 10.00 -31.08
CA LYS A 157 11.48 11.09 -30.94
C LYS A 157 11.89 11.45 -29.51
N LYS A 158 11.39 10.77 -28.49
CA LYS A 158 11.84 10.88 -27.09
C LYS A 158 11.05 9.89 -26.23
N LEU A 159 11.77 9.07 -25.45
CA LEU A 159 11.19 8.49 -24.24
C LEU A 159 10.76 9.65 -23.36
N THR A 160 9.46 9.92 -23.32
CA THR A 160 8.92 10.89 -22.39
C THR A 160 8.55 10.09 -21.16
N HIS A 161 9.35 10.19 -20.10
CA HIS A 161 9.07 9.53 -18.83
C HIS A 161 7.87 10.19 -18.16
N GLN A 162 6.66 9.91 -18.62
CA GLN A 162 5.46 10.22 -17.85
C GLN A 162 5.28 9.12 -16.81
N ILE A 163 5.87 9.34 -15.63
CA ILE A 163 5.68 8.47 -14.47
C ILE A 163 4.30 8.79 -13.88
N GLY A 164 3.33 7.93 -14.18
CA GLY A 164 1.99 8.00 -13.61
C GLY A 164 1.72 6.78 -12.73
N ASN A 165 1.10 6.99 -11.56
CA ASN A 165 0.73 5.89 -10.68
C ASN A 165 -0.68 5.36 -11.02
N LEU A 166 -0.78 4.08 -11.37
CA LEU A 166 -2.06 3.37 -11.57
C LEU A 166 -2.35 2.45 -10.37
N TYR A 167 -3.62 2.30 -9.97
CA TYR A 167 -3.98 1.42 -8.86
C TYR A 167 -4.32 0.01 -9.38
N LYS A 168 -3.86 -1.03 -8.69
CA LYS A 168 -4.16 -2.43 -9.00
C LYS A 168 -5.68 -2.71 -9.02
N GLY A 169 -6.22 -3.16 -10.17
CA GLY A 169 -7.54 -3.82 -10.26
C GLY A 169 -8.78 -3.00 -10.67
N SER A 170 -8.69 -1.85 -11.35
CA SER A 170 -9.89 -1.06 -11.72
C SER A 170 -10.37 -1.33 -13.15
N SER A 171 -11.31 -2.27 -13.28
CA SER A 171 -11.90 -2.76 -14.54
C SER A 171 -12.96 -1.86 -15.20
N ASN A 172 -13.38 -0.74 -14.59
CA ASN A 172 -14.50 0.06 -15.12
C ASN A 172 -14.07 1.41 -15.68
N GLY A 173 -13.85 1.49 -17.00
CA GLY A 173 -14.07 2.68 -17.87
C GLY A 173 -13.33 3.99 -17.58
N ARG A 174 -12.63 4.11 -16.45
CA ARG A 174 -11.68 5.15 -16.10
C ARG A 174 -10.35 4.44 -15.86
N LYS A 175 -9.47 4.46 -16.87
CA LYS A 175 -8.08 3.96 -16.87
C LYS A 175 -7.73 3.12 -15.64
N ARG A 176 -7.75 1.77 -15.72
CA ARG A 176 -7.05 0.85 -14.77
C ARG A 176 -7.27 -0.66 -15.05
N GLY A 177 -7.33 -1.07 -16.30
CA GLY A 177 -6.46 -2.20 -16.64
C GLY A 177 -5.06 -1.62 -16.76
N LEU A 178 -4.04 -2.35 -16.31
CA LEU A 178 -2.82 -2.58 -17.10
C LEU A 178 -1.66 -3.02 -16.18
N ILE A 179 -1.21 -4.23 -16.48
CA ILE A 179 0.17 -4.68 -16.34
C ILE A 179 1.05 -3.75 -17.19
N LEU A 180 2.34 -3.60 -16.89
CA LEU A 180 3.27 -2.66 -17.55
C LEU A 180 2.93 -2.46 -19.04
N THR A 181 2.40 -1.29 -19.40
CA THR A 181 1.99 -1.02 -20.78
C THR A 181 2.80 0.11 -21.34
N LYS A 182 3.46 -0.20 -22.44
CA LYS A 182 4.06 0.74 -23.38
C LYS A 182 2.94 1.50 -24.08
N LEU A 183 2.59 2.69 -23.59
CA LEU A 183 1.62 3.54 -24.30
C LEU A 183 2.34 4.18 -25.50
N VAL A 184 2.20 3.61 -26.69
CA VAL A 184 2.65 4.22 -27.95
C VAL A 184 1.59 5.22 -28.39
N LEU A 185 1.89 6.52 -28.28
CA LEU A 185 1.03 7.58 -28.80
C LEU A 185 1.27 7.74 -30.31
N ALA A 186 0.65 6.89 -31.12
CA ALA A 186 0.53 7.15 -32.55
C ALA A 186 -0.74 7.97 -32.80
N LYS A 187 -0.59 9.12 -33.47
CA LYS A 187 -1.70 9.95 -33.95
C LYS A 187 -2.58 9.12 -34.88
N GLY A 188 -3.85 8.91 -34.55
CA GLY A 188 -4.86 8.51 -35.52
C GLY A 188 -5.86 7.48 -35.04
N ASP A 189 -5.40 6.35 -34.51
CA ASP A 189 -6.27 5.21 -34.15
C ASP A 189 -5.77 4.56 -32.86
N MET A 190 -6.67 4.28 -31.92
CA MET A 190 -6.34 3.67 -30.63
C MET A 190 -6.15 2.16 -30.77
N GLU A 191 -5.00 1.74 -31.29
CA GLU A 191 -4.48 0.39 -31.06
C GLU A 191 -3.54 0.43 -29.84
N LYS A 192 -3.89 -0.36 -28.82
CA LYS A 192 -3.02 -0.58 -27.65
C LYS A 192 -2.24 -1.86 -27.90
N GLU A 193 -0.94 -1.76 -28.08
CA GLU A 193 -0.06 -2.91 -27.98
C GLU A 193 0.40 -3.06 -26.52
N GLU A 194 0.13 -4.23 -25.93
CA GLU A 194 0.53 -4.61 -24.57
C GLU A 194 1.74 -5.55 -24.68
N GLU A 195 2.86 -5.17 -24.07
CA GLU A 195 4.11 -5.94 -24.08
C GLU A 195 4.70 -5.88 -22.66
N ASP A 196 4.85 -7.05 -22.03
CA ASP A 196 5.40 -7.18 -20.68
C ASP A 196 6.91 -6.92 -20.68
N TYR A 197 7.40 -6.14 -19.72
CA TYR A 197 8.83 -5.96 -19.47
C TYR A 197 9.27 -7.00 -18.43
N GLU A 198 10.23 -7.86 -18.78
CA GLU A 198 10.89 -8.81 -17.87
C GLU A 198 11.73 -8.12 -16.79
#